data_AF-A0A4Y7T0D5-F1
#
_entry.id   AF-A0A4Y7T0D5-F1
#
_cell.length_a   1.000
_cell.length_b   1.000
_cell.length_c   1.000
_cell.angle_alpha   90.00
_cell.angle_beta   90.00
_cell.angle_gamma   90.00
#
_symmetry.space_group_name_H-M   'P 1'
#
loop_
_entity.id
_entity.type
_entity.pdbx_description
1 polymer ?
#
loop_
_entity_poly.entity_id
_entity_poly.type
_entity_poly.pdbx_seq_one_letter_code
_entity_poly.pdbx_strand_id
1 'polypeptide(L)'
;MITTLKPLALLLALATPLLADSTVEKRQSGYATQFIIRNSCPAPVNLYIGSQFDSTLPVGGNTTKFSYIYTELFFTDANGGNPNGAGTTRAGFFDDGYYYIVKDEVGPLNTGLSIIPARTPSNGYCVSATCLQNNCTTAFNSIPARFPPVNEFSPPPTPPYYRCPELNTTYSITFCPDGGWPLKGSFRIKPGYGAVNKCLEVRGGVVANGTPVQIYDCNGTPAQEWYVGRGRTKVQLAGTNFCLDAGAVPANGVGLKIWECYDNLPAQQWYFTSDNRIALEGQGQCLDLPSGDLSNARQVQTWQCTDNDFNQVWSI
;
A
#
# COMPACT_ATOMS: atom_id res chain seq x y z
N MET A 1 3.70 -69.34 16.74
CA MET A 1 2.65 -68.48 16.14
C MET A 1 3.35 -67.33 15.46
N ILE A 2 3.19 -67.25 14.14
CA ILE A 2 3.78 -66.23 13.28
C ILE A 2 2.94 -64.97 13.45
N THR A 3 3.51 -63.91 14.03
CA THR A 3 2.91 -62.56 13.99
C THR A 3 3.69 -61.72 13.00
N THR A 4 2.99 -61.35 11.94
CA THR A 4 3.42 -60.56 10.80
C THR A 4 3.75 -59.12 11.19
N LEU A 5 4.99 -58.70 10.97
CA LEU A 5 5.39 -57.29 10.98
C LEU A 5 5.09 -56.68 9.61
N LYS A 6 4.16 -55.71 9.57
CA LYS A 6 3.95 -54.80 8.43
C LYS A 6 5.18 -53.88 8.28
N PRO A 7 5.68 -53.61 7.06
CA PRO A 7 6.64 -52.53 6.89
C PRO A 7 5.92 -51.18 6.95
N LEU A 8 6.37 -50.32 7.86
CA LEU A 8 5.98 -48.92 7.93
C LEU A 8 6.70 -48.19 6.78
N ALA A 9 5.96 -47.83 5.73
CA ALA A 9 6.49 -47.00 4.65
C ALA A 9 6.79 -45.60 5.20
N LEU A 10 8.08 -45.31 5.40
CA LEU A 10 8.56 -43.97 5.72
C LEU A 10 8.44 -43.13 4.46
N LEU A 11 7.37 -42.32 4.38
CA LEU A 11 7.19 -41.35 3.31
C LEU A 11 8.21 -40.21 3.52
N LEU A 12 9.38 -40.36 2.91
CA LEU A 12 10.37 -39.29 2.84
C LEU A 12 9.82 -38.24 1.86
N ALA A 13 9.12 -37.23 2.38
CA ALA A 13 8.77 -36.05 1.60
C ALA A 13 10.07 -35.31 1.26
N LEU A 14 10.63 -35.61 0.09
CA LEU A 14 11.63 -34.78 -0.55
C LEU A 14 10.99 -33.42 -0.77
N ALA A 15 11.36 -32.45 0.06
CA ALA A 15 11.14 -31.04 -0.23
C ALA A 15 11.94 -30.71 -1.49
N THR A 16 11.30 -30.81 -2.65
CA THR A 16 11.78 -30.18 -3.87
C THR A 16 11.82 -28.69 -3.59
N PRO A 17 12.97 -28.00 -3.77
CA PRO A 17 12.95 -26.55 -3.74
C PRO A 17 12.04 -26.13 -4.89
N LEU A 18 11.01 -25.34 -4.57
CA LEU A 18 10.27 -24.58 -5.56
C LEU A 18 11.30 -23.68 -6.24
N LEU A 19 11.86 -24.13 -7.36
CA LEU A 19 12.55 -23.25 -8.28
C LEU A 19 11.48 -22.25 -8.75
N ALA A 20 11.65 -21.00 -8.35
CA ALA A 20 10.92 -19.89 -8.95
C ALA A 20 11.11 -20.03 -10.46
N ASP A 21 10.01 -20.29 -11.16
CA ASP A 21 9.99 -20.29 -12.62
C ASP A 21 10.12 -18.83 -13.07
N SER A 22 11.36 -18.35 -13.08
CA SER A 22 11.71 -17.05 -13.61
C SER A 22 11.82 -17.20 -15.12
N THR A 23 10.69 -17.20 -15.82
CA THR A 23 10.66 -16.95 -17.26
C THR A 23 11.05 -15.48 -17.50
N VAL A 24 12.32 -15.14 -17.26
CA VAL A 24 12.90 -13.89 -17.75
C VAL A 24 13.07 -14.10 -19.25
N GLU A 25 12.21 -13.44 -20.02
CA GLU A 25 12.26 -13.52 -21.47
C GLU A 25 13.64 -13.05 -21.95
N LYS A 26 14.31 -13.89 -22.77
CA LYS A 26 15.60 -13.53 -23.36
C LYS A 26 15.43 -12.20 -24.10
N ARG A 27 16.37 -11.28 -23.90
CA ARG A 27 16.41 -9.98 -24.57
C ARG A 27 16.16 -10.15 -26.07
N GLN A 28 15.04 -9.63 -26.58
CA GLN A 28 14.83 -9.55 -28.03
C GLN A 28 15.97 -8.70 -28.61
N SER A 29 16.61 -9.18 -29.68
CA SER A 29 17.65 -8.42 -30.37
C SER A 29 17.05 -7.16 -30.97
N GLY A 30 17.28 -6.00 -30.36
CA GLY A 30 16.82 -4.69 -30.83
C GLY A 30 17.07 -3.59 -29.80
N TYR A 31 17.13 -2.33 -30.25
CA TYR A 31 17.45 -1.12 -29.47
C TYR A 31 16.41 -0.73 -28.39
N ALA A 32 15.44 -1.61 -28.09
CA ALA A 32 14.39 -1.34 -27.12
C ALA A 32 14.92 -1.40 -25.68
N THR A 33 14.39 -0.49 -24.84
CA THR A 33 14.53 -0.61 -23.40
C THR A 33 13.61 -1.73 -22.91
N GLN A 34 14.15 -2.60 -22.06
CA GLN A 34 13.41 -3.74 -21.49
C GLN A 34 12.94 -3.39 -20.08
N PHE A 35 11.67 -3.64 -19.80
CA PHE A 35 11.07 -3.47 -18.49
C PHE A 35 10.61 -4.83 -17.97
N ILE A 36 11.11 -5.24 -16.81
CA ILE A 36 10.60 -6.40 -16.08
C ILE A 36 9.74 -5.84 -14.95
N ILE A 37 8.43 -5.99 -15.09
CA ILE A 37 7.45 -5.50 -14.13
C ILE A 37 7.05 -6.64 -13.21
N ARG A 38 7.21 -6.44 -11.90
CA ARG A 38 7.01 -7.46 -10.87
C ARG A 38 5.92 -7.02 -9.89
N ASN A 39 5.06 -7.97 -9.51
CA ASN A 39 4.11 -7.80 -8.43
C ASN A 39 4.59 -8.54 -7.18
N SER A 40 5.07 -7.80 -6.19
CA SER A 40 5.37 -8.31 -4.86
C SER A 40 4.31 -7.90 -3.83
N CYS A 41 3.19 -7.33 -4.27
CA CYS A 41 2.08 -6.97 -3.38
C CYS A 41 1.34 -8.21 -2.87
N PRO A 42 0.63 -8.13 -1.72
CA PRO A 42 -0.06 -9.27 -1.12
C PRO A 42 -1.36 -9.67 -1.85
N ALA A 43 -1.71 -8.98 -2.95
CA ALA A 43 -2.82 -9.33 -3.82
C ALA A 43 -2.46 -9.12 -5.30
N PRO A 44 -3.24 -9.69 -6.25
CA PRO A 44 -3.08 -9.37 -7.67
C PRO A 44 -3.24 -7.88 -7.94
N VAL A 45 -2.50 -7.35 -8.91
CA VAL A 45 -2.53 -5.94 -9.30
C VAL A 45 -2.82 -5.78 -10.78
N ASN A 46 -3.67 -4.82 -11.14
CA ASN A 46 -3.79 -4.42 -12.53
C ASN A 46 -2.61 -3.50 -12.89
N LEU A 47 -1.88 -3.85 -13.93
CA LEU A 47 -0.83 -3.04 -14.52
C LEU A 47 -1.45 -2.11 -15.56
N TYR A 48 -1.14 -0.83 -15.44
CA TYR A 48 -1.44 0.19 -16.42
C TYR A 48 -0.15 0.75 -17.02
N ILE A 49 -0.17 0.98 -18.34
CA ILE A 49 0.92 1.58 -19.11
C ILE A 49 0.31 2.72 -19.95
N GLY A 50 0.83 3.94 -19.81
CA GLY A 50 0.36 5.08 -20.61
C GLY A 50 -1.14 5.38 -20.47
N SER A 51 -1.69 5.21 -19.26
CA SER A 51 -3.12 5.32 -18.92
C SER A 51 -4.05 4.26 -19.53
N GLN A 52 -3.50 3.20 -20.14
CA GLN A 52 -4.25 2.05 -20.64
C GLN A 52 -4.03 0.85 -19.72
N PHE A 53 -5.08 0.05 -19.52
CA PHE A 53 -4.94 -1.25 -18.88
C PHE A 53 -4.12 -2.18 -19.77
N ASP A 54 -3.12 -2.84 -19.20
CA ASP A 54 -2.28 -3.80 -19.91
C ASP A 54 -2.62 -5.25 -19.53
N SER A 55 -2.50 -5.58 -18.24
CA SER A 55 -2.67 -6.94 -17.73
C SER A 55 -2.91 -6.96 -16.22
N THR A 56 -3.36 -8.09 -15.69
CA THR A 56 -3.41 -8.34 -14.23
C THR A 56 -2.25 -9.25 -13.84
N LEU A 57 -1.41 -8.79 -12.94
CA LEU A 57 -0.27 -9.56 -12.42
C LEU A 57 -0.68 -10.30 -11.13
N PRO A 58 -0.59 -11.63 -11.06
CA PRO A 58 -0.85 -12.37 -9.82
C PRO A 58 0.20 -12.05 -8.75
N VAL A 59 -0.05 -12.45 -7.50
CA VAL A 59 0.93 -12.32 -6.41
C VAL A 59 2.21 -13.09 -6.76
N GLY A 60 3.36 -12.42 -6.67
CA GLY A 60 4.66 -12.98 -7.09
C GLY A 60 4.84 -13.07 -8.61
N GLY A 61 3.84 -12.66 -9.39
CA GLY A 61 3.86 -12.67 -10.85
C GLY A 61 4.73 -11.56 -11.43
N ASN A 62 5.08 -11.70 -12.70
CA ASN A 62 5.79 -10.68 -13.46
C ASN A 62 5.38 -10.70 -14.94
N THR A 63 5.65 -9.60 -15.63
CA THR A 63 5.59 -9.51 -17.09
C THR A 63 6.80 -8.76 -17.62
N THR A 64 7.19 -9.04 -18.86
CA THR A 64 8.22 -8.28 -19.57
C THR A 64 7.55 -7.39 -20.61
N LYS A 65 8.06 -6.16 -20.77
CA LYS A 65 7.66 -5.20 -21.80
C LYS A 65 8.89 -4.61 -22.47
N PHE A 66 8.72 -4.20 -23.72
CA PHE A 66 9.74 -3.55 -24.52
C PHE A 66 9.17 -2.24 -25.05
N SER A 67 9.87 -1.13 -24.84
CA SER A 67 9.45 0.15 -25.41
C SER A 67 10.58 0.82 -26.17
N TYR A 68 10.17 1.47 -27.26
CA TYR A 68 10.99 2.36 -28.09
C TYR A 68 10.64 3.84 -27.84
N ILE A 69 9.63 4.12 -27.00
CA ILE A 69 9.09 5.46 -26.76
C ILE A 69 9.14 5.73 -25.24
N TYR A 70 9.79 6.82 -24.84
CA TYR A 70 10.13 7.09 -23.45
C TYR A 70 9.16 8.07 -22.78
N THR A 71 7.86 7.81 -22.82
CA THR A 71 6.86 8.68 -22.15
C THR A 71 5.81 7.91 -21.36
N GLU A 72 6.01 6.59 -21.19
CA GLU A 72 5.04 5.74 -20.52
C GLU A 72 5.22 5.75 -19.00
N LEU A 73 4.08 5.87 -18.29
CA LEU A 73 4.01 5.66 -16.85
C LEU A 73 3.53 4.24 -16.57
N PHE A 74 4.22 3.56 -15.67
CA PHE A 74 3.86 2.23 -15.17
C PHE A 74 3.29 2.38 -13.77
N PHE A 75 2.06 1.89 -13.56
CA PHE A 75 1.38 2.02 -12.27
C PHE A 75 0.30 0.95 -12.08
N THR A 76 -0.31 0.96 -10.90
CA THR A 76 -1.46 0.13 -10.57
C THR A 76 -2.55 0.94 -9.87
N ASP A 77 -3.80 0.54 -10.07
CA ASP A 77 -4.98 1.03 -9.37
C ASP A 77 -5.19 0.38 -7.99
N ALA A 78 -4.31 -0.54 -7.60
CA ALA A 78 -4.44 -1.25 -6.34
C ALA A 78 -4.29 -0.34 -5.11
N ASN A 79 -4.85 -0.79 -3.98
CA ASN A 79 -4.86 -0.09 -2.68
C ASN A 79 -5.35 1.38 -2.77
N GLY A 80 -6.46 1.58 -3.48
CA GLY A 80 -7.10 2.89 -3.64
C GLY A 80 -6.47 3.75 -4.74
N GLY A 81 -5.72 3.16 -5.66
CA GLY A 81 -5.27 3.82 -6.88
C GLY A 81 -6.40 4.00 -7.90
N ASN A 82 -6.14 4.79 -8.94
CA ASN A 82 -7.10 5.10 -10.00
C ASN A 82 -6.61 4.54 -11.35
N PRO A 83 -7.46 3.89 -12.16
CA PRO A 83 -7.14 3.45 -13.52
C PRO A 83 -6.65 4.58 -14.45
N ASN A 84 -7.04 5.83 -14.20
CA ASN A 84 -6.55 6.98 -14.98
C ASN A 84 -5.13 7.46 -14.56
N GLY A 85 -4.54 6.81 -13.56
CA GLY A 85 -3.23 7.12 -13.00
C GLY A 85 -3.27 8.18 -11.90
N ALA A 86 -4.18 9.15 -11.89
CA ALA A 86 -4.18 10.24 -10.91
C ALA A 86 -4.28 9.70 -9.47
N GLY A 87 -3.46 10.25 -8.56
CA GLY A 87 -3.36 9.81 -7.17
C GLY A 87 -2.54 8.53 -6.94
N THR A 88 -1.96 7.93 -7.98
CA THR A 88 -1.12 6.73 -7.86
C THR A 88 0.37 7.04 -7.78
N THR A 89 1.14 6.07 -7.29
CA THR A 89 2.60 6.04 -7.36
C THR A 89 3.01 5.41 -8.69
N ARG A 90 3.83 6.11 -9.47
CA ARG A 90 4.08 5.78 -10.87
C ARG A 90 5.57 5.78 -11.19
N ALA A 91 6.02 4.78 -11.95
CA ALA A 91 7.36 4.76 -12.52
C ALA A 91 7.30 5.47 -13.87
N GLY A 92 8.14 6.48 -14.04
CA GLY A 92 8.26 7.20 -15.29
C GLY A 92 9.64 7.03 -15.88
N PHE A 93 9.67 6.99 -17.20
CA PHE A 93 10.89 6.94 -18.00
C PHE A 93 10.85 8.10 -18.99
N PHE A 94 12.03 8.61 -19.31
CA PHE A 94 12.23 9.66 -20.29
C PHE A 94 13.44 9.32 -21.15
N ASP A 95 13.56 9.99 -22.30
CA ASP A 95 14.69 9.84 -23.22
C ASP A 95 16.04 10.06 -22.50
N ASP A 96 17.13 9.66 -23.16
CA ASP A 96 18.50 9.74 -22.64
C ASP A 96 18.76 8.95 -21.33
N GLY A 97 17.88 8.00 -21.04
CA GLY A 97 18.02 7.07 -19.91
C GLY A 97 17.56 7.65 -18.57
N TYR A 98 16.78 8.74 -18.58
CA TYR A 98 16.19 9.27 -17.36
C TYR A 98 15.04 8.39 -16.87
N TYR A 99 14.95 8.25 -15.55
CA TYR A 99 13.81 7.63 -14.88
C TYR A 99 13.54 8.35 -13.56
N TYR A 100 12.31 8.21 -13.10
CA TYR A 100 11.81 8.94 -11.95
C TYR A 100 10.59 8.22 -11.36
N ILE A 101 10.26 8.56 -10.13
CA ILE A 101 9.02 8.15 -9.49
C ILE A 101 8.16 9.40 -9.32
N VAL A 102 6.86 9.28 -9.59
CA VAL A 102 5.85 10.28 -9.23
C VAL A 102 4.98 9.73 -8.12
N LYS A 103 4.81 10.51 -7.06
CA LYS A 103 3.85 10.29 -5.97
C LYS A 103 3.05 11.57 -5.86
N ASP A 104 1.79 11.57 -6.28
CA ASP A 104 0.97 12.78 -6.22
C ASP A 104 0.84 13.29 -4.77
N GLU A 105 0.79 14.61 -4.57
CA GLU A 105 0.66 15.20 -3.22
C GLU A 105 -0.64 14.77 -2.52
N VAL A 106 -1.69 14.51 -3.31
CA VAL A 106 -3.03 14.21 -2.81
C VAL A 106 -3.13 12.74 -2.46
N GLY A 107 -3.11 12.45 -1.16
CA GLY A 107 -3.46 11.14 -0.61
C GLY A 107 -2.27 10.26 -0.20
N PRO A 108 -2.58 9.13 0.46
CA PRO A 108 -1.57 8.16 0.87
C PRO A 108 -0.98 7.42 -0.33
N LEU A 109 0.25 6.91 -0.19
CA LEU A 109 0.91 6.03 -1.15
C LEU A 109 0.02 4.81 -1.40
N ASN A 110 -0.45 4.64 -2.63
CA ASN A 110 -1.25 3.47 -2.97
C ASN A 110 -0.36 2.23 -3.07
N THR A 111 0.81 2.32 -3.71
CA THR A 111 1.70 1.18 -3.94
C THR A 111 3.15 1.58 -3.77
N GLY A 112 3.92 0.76 -3.06
CA GLY A 112 5.35 0.96 -2.90
C GLY A 112 6.03 0.64 -4.23
N LEU A 113 7.03 1.42 -4.62
CA LEU A 113 7.57 1.31 -5.96
C LEU A 113 9.10 1.40 -5.94
N SER A 114 9.75 0.50 -6.67
CA SER A 114 11.18 0.60 -6.96
C SER A 114 11.46 0.47 -8.45
N ILE A 115 12.41 1.25 -8.94
CA ILE A 115 13.02 1.13 -10.27
C ILE A 115 14.49 0.77 -10.08
N ILE A 116 14.88 -0.41 -10.53
CA ILE A 116 16.25 -0.92 -10.41
C ILE A 116 16.79 -1.24 -11.80
N PRO A 117 17.76 -0.46 -12.32
CA PRO A 117 18.49 -0.83 -13.53
C PRO A 117 19.27 -2.14 -13.30
N ALA A 118 19.28 -3.06 -14.26
CA ALA A 118 20.03 -4.32 -14.20
C ALA A 118 21.55 -4.15 -14.39
N ARG A 119 22.05 -2.91 -14.22
CA ARG A 119 23.46 -2.53 -14.30
C ARG A 119 23.93 -2.13 -12.92
N THR A 120 25.21 -2.39 -12.64
CA THR A 120 25.85 -1.92 -11.41
C THR A 120 25.99 -0.40 -11.45
N PRO A 121 25.60 0.31 -10.38
CA PRO A 121 25.82 1.75 -10.30
C PRO A 121 27.29 2.11 -10.54
N SER A 122 27.53 3.16 -11.33
CA SER A 122 28.87 3.62 -11.67
C SER A 122 28.90 5.14 -11.65
N ASN A 123 29.83 5.73 -10.89
CA ASN A 123 30.04 7.17 -10.82
C ASN A 123 28.74 7.98 -10.62
N GLY A 124 27.81 7.48 -9.80
CA GLY A 124 26.51 8.11 -9.49
C GLY A 124 25.37 7.83 -10.49
N TYR A 125 25.62 7.14 -11.60
CA TYR A 125 24.58 6.69 -12.54
C TYR A 125 24.01 5.31 -12.17
N CYS A 126 22.85 4.98 -12.76
CA CYS A 126 22.16 3.70 -12.65
C CYS A 126 21.83 3.27 -11.21
N VAL A 127 21.64 4.23 -10.30
CA VAL A 127 21.27 3.96 -8.89
C VAL A 127 19.77 3.69 -8.74
N SER A 128 19.38 2.88 -7.77
CA SER A 128 17.96 2.54 -7.57
C SER A 128 17.12 3.75 -7.16
N ALA A 129 15.96 3.93 -7.81
CA ALA A 129 14.93 4.86 -7.37
C ALA A 129 13.87 4.11 -6.57
N THR A 130 13.54 4.56 -5.36
CA THR A 130 12.67 3.81 -4.45
C THR A 130 11.74 4.73 -3.67
N CYS A 131 10.49 4.31 -3.52
CA CYS A 131 9.41 5.05 -2.88
C CYS A 131 8.48 4.09 -2.12
N LEU A 132 8.73 3.90 -0.81
CA LEU A 132 8.06 2.87 0.00
C LEU A 132 7.08 3.45 1.04
N GLN A 133 7.22 4.74 1.33
CA GLN A 133 6.48 5.43 2.37
C GLN A 133 5.84 6.72 1.84
N ASN A 134 4.85 7.25 2.56
CA ASN A 134 4.10 8.45 2.15
C ASN A 134 4.99 9.70 1.96
N ASN A 135 6.05 9.85 2.76
CA ASN A 135 6.93 11.02 2.79
C ASN A 135 8.06 10.94 1.76
N CYS A 136 7.84 10.26 0.64
CA CYS A 136 8.84 9.94 -0.37
C CYS A 136 9.51 11.18 -0.98
N THR A 137 10.57 11.69 -0.32
CA THR A 137 11.28 12.92 -0.68
C THR A 137 12.08 12.79 -1.98
N THR A 138 12.29 11.56 -2.43
CA THR A 138 13.05 11.20 -3.63
C THR A 138 12.17 10.99 -4.87
N ALA A 139 10.86 11.26 -4.77
CA ALA A 139 9.90 11.25 -5.86
C ALA A 139 9.41 12.67 -6.20
N PHE A 140 8.89 12.86 -7.41
CA PHE A 140 8.17 14.07 -7.76
C PHE A 140 6.73 14.03 -7.28
N ASN A 141 6.22 15.20 -6.94
CA ASN A 141 4.83 15.41 -6.55
C ASN A 141 3.84 15.53 -7.72
N SER A 142 4.38 15.62 -8.93
CA SER A 142 3.66 15.65 -10.20
C SER A 142 4.60 15.19 -11.32
N ILE A 143 4.09 14.93 -12.52
CA ILE A 143 4.93 14.53 -13.65
C ILE A 143 5.89 15.68 -13.99
N PRO A 144 7.22 15.47 -14.01
CA PRO A 144 8.18 16.52 -14.33
C PRO A 144 8.01 16.98 -15.77
N ALA A 145 7.83 18.29 -15.97
CA ALA A 145 7.67 18.88 -17.30
C ALA A 145 8.99 19.07 -18.08
N ARG A 146 10.14 18.92 -17.40
CA ARG A 146 11.47 19.10 -17.98
C ARG A 146 12.49 18.18 -17.30
N PHE A 147 13.52 17.80 -18.04
CA PHE A 147 14.65 17.03 -17.52
C PHE A 147 15.93 17.86 -17.62
N PRO A 148 16.95 17.60 -16.77
CA PRO A 148 18.25 18.24 -16.91
C PRO A 148 18.86 17.95 -18.30
N PRO A 149 19.49 18.94 -18.95
CA PRO A 149 20.09 18.75 -20.26
C PRO A 149 21.23 17.73 -20.21
N VAL A 150 21.39 16.96 -21.29
CA VAL A 150 22.42 15.93 -21.42
C VAL A 150 23.50 16.39 -22.38
N ASN A 151 24.74 16.35 -21.92
CA ASN A 151 25.95 16.43 -22.74
C ASN A 151 27.02 15.47 -22.20
N GLU A 152 28.11 15.31 -22.94
CA GLU A 152 29.20 14.36 -22.63
C GLU A 152 29.91 14.61 -21.27
N PHE A 153 29.74 15.80 -20.68
CA PHE A 153 30.33 16.19 -19.39
C PHE A 153 29.30 16.35 -18.28
N SER A 154 28.03 16.00 -18.54
CA SER A 154 26.98 16.18 -17.54
C SER A 154 27.25 15.25 -16.36
N PRO A 155 27.21 15.73 -15.10
CA PRO A 155 27.32 14.86 -13.94
C PRO A 155 26.08 13.97 -13.79
N PRO A 156 26.13 12.90 -12.97
CA PRO A 156 24.94 12.14 -12.60
C PRO A 156 23.92 13.06 -11.92
N PRO A 157 22.62 12.97 -12.29
CA PRO A 157 21.59 13.72 -11.61
C PRO A 157 21.40 13.19 -10.18
N THR A 158 20.97 14.06 -9.27
CA THR A 158 20.54 13.68 -7.93
C THR A 158 19.04 13.47 -7.87
N PRO A 159 18.53 12.67 -6.92
CA PRO A 159 17.09 12.54 -6.67
C PRO A 159 16.42 13.93 -6.59
N PRO A 160 15.18 14.07 -7.09
CA PRO A 160 14.31 13.02 -7.65
C PRO A 160 14.59 12.60 -9.11
N TYR A 161 15.62 13.15 -9.76
CA TYR A 161 16.06 12.69 -11.08
C TYR A 161 17.07 11.56 -10.97
N TYR A 162 16.89 10.52 -11.78
CA TYR A 162 17.81 9.41 -11.91
C TYR A 162 18.12 9.16 -13.37
N ARG A 163 19.32 8.66 -13.67
CA ARG A 163 19.73 8.40 -15.05
C ARG A 163 20.61 7.16 -15.16
N CYS A 164 20.42 6.38 -16.21
CA CYS A 164 21.29 5.29 -16.64
C CYS A 164 21.56 5.48 -18.15
N PRO A 165 22.67 6.15 -18.52
CA PRO A 165 22.92 6.65 -19.88
C PRO A 165 23.17 5.55 -20.91
N GLU A 166 23.39 4.31 -20.47
CA GLU A 166 23.69 3.20 -21.33
C GLU A 166 22.48 2.83 -22.18
N LEU A 167 22.74 2.68 -23.47
CA LEU A 167 21.78 2.09 -24.38
C LEU A 167 21.36 0.72 -23.85
N ASN A 168 20.16 0.28 -24.22
CA ASN A 168 19.77 -1.11 -24.06
C ASN A 168 19.67 -1.58 -22.60
N THR A 169 19.49 -0.63 -21.67
CA THR A 169 19.35 -0.92 -20.23
C THR A 169 18.04 -1.68 -19.96
N THR A 170 18.12 -2.69 -19.09
CA THR A 170 16.95 -3.38 -18.56
C THR A 170 16.61 -2.78 -17.21
N TYR A 171 15.34 -2.45 -16.98
CA TYR A 171 14.84 -1.93 -15.71
C TYR A 171 13.90 -2.94 -15.06
N SER A 172 14.09 -3.18 -13.77
CA SER A 172 13.10 -3.85 -12.91
C SER A 172 12.20 -2.81 -12.28
N ILE A 173 10.90 -2.89 -12.55
CA ILE A 173 9.87 -2.11 -11.87
C ILE A 173 9.17 -3.07 -10.91
N THR A 174 9.22 -2.80 -9.61
CA THR A 174 8.59 -3.69 -8.61
C THR A 174 7.54 -2.92 -7.83
N PHE A 175 6.31 -3.42 -7.86
CA PHE A 175 5.23 -2.99 -6.97
C PHE A 175 5.34 -3.73 -5.63
N CYS A 176 5.20 -3.00 -4.53
CA CYS A 176 5.39 -3.47 -3.16
C CYS A 176 6.70 -4.24 -2.94
N PRO A 177 7.88 -3.64 -3.18
CA PRO A 177 9.15 -4.35 -3.07
C PRO A 177 9.44 -4.91 -1.66
N ASP A 178 8.79 -4.38 -0.62
CA ASP A 178 8.85 -4.92 0.75
C ASP A 178 7.84 -6.05 1.03
N GLY A 179 7.07 -6.48 0.02
CA GLY A 179 6.10 -7.58 0.14
C GLY A 179 4.70 -7.17 0.65
N GLY A 180 4.54 -5.93 1.10
CA GLY A 180 3.29 -5.41 1.66
C GLY A 180 2.76 -4.19 0.92
N TRP A 181 1.46 -3.92 1.07
CA TRP A 181 0.94 -2.60 0.74
C TRP A 181 1.72 -1.54 1.52
N PRO A 182 2.00 -0.37 0.94
CA PRO A 182 2.55 0.74 1.70
C PRO A 182 1.79 0.90 2.98
N LEU A 183 2.52 0.89 4.08
CA LEU A 183 1.98 1.40 5.31
C LEU A 183 1.71 2.87 5.01
N LYS A 184 0.44 3.21 4.75
CA LYS A 184 -0.06 4.54 5.11
C LYS A 184 0.38 4.63 6.56
N GLY A 185 1.42 5.42 6.86
CA GLY A 185 2.15 5.32 8.14
C GLY A 185 1.18 5.11 9.30
N SER A 186 1.50 4.28 10.29
CA SER A 186 0.50 4.04 11.34
C SER A 186 0.13 5.37 11.99
N PHE A 187 -1.17 5.59 12.13
CA PHE A 187 -1.71 6.82 12.67
C PHE A 187 -2.42 6.53 13.98
N ARG A 188 -2.36 7.50 14.87
CA ARG A 188 -3.25 7.57 16.01
C ARG A 188 -4.52 8.27 15.57
N ILE A 189 -5.62 7.52 15.52
CA ILE A 189 -6.93 8.10 15.23
C ILE A 189 -7.41 8.81 16.49
N LYS A 190 -7.63 10.13 16.43
CA LYS A 190 -8.04 10.95 17.58
C LYS A 190 -9.41 11.57 17.36
N PRO A 191 -10.26 11.68 18.38
CA PRO A 191 -11.50 12.45 18.27
C PRO A 191 -11.21 13.88 17.79
N GLY A 192 -12.14 14.46 17.04
CA GLY A 192 -12.15 15.89 16.72
C GLY A 192 -12.16 16.75 17.99
N TYR A 193 -11.95 18.07 17.87
CA TYR A 193 -12.03 19.07 18.97
C TYR A 193 -10.82 19.18 19.90
N GLY A 194 -9.60 19.13 19.38
CA GLY A 194 -8.42 19.45 20.21
C GLY A 194 -8.19 18.45 21.36
N ALA A 195 -8.87 17.30 21.33
CA ALA A 195 -8.62 16.14 22.18
C ALA A 195 -7.32 15.43 21.77
N VAL A 196 -6.24 16.20 21.62
CA VAL A 196 -4.94 15.77 21.07
C VAL A 196 -4.28 14.65 21.89
N ASN A 197 -4.73 14.48 23.12
CA ASN A 197 -4.27 13.48 24.08
C ASN A 197 -5.14 12.22 24.11
N LYS A 198 -6.20 12.10 23.31
CA LYS A 198 -7.03 10.87 23.22
C LYS A 198 -6.82 10.16 21.90
N CYS A 199 -6.74 8.85 21.97
CA CYS A 199 -6.45 7.97 20.85
C CYS A 199 -7.42 6.79 20.84
N LEU A 200 -7.85 6.39 19.64
CA LEU A 200 -8.57 5.15 19.40
C LEU A 200 -7.66 3.98 19.76
N GLU A 201 -8.12 3.10 20.63
CA GLU A 201 -7.32 2.07 21.29
C GLU A 201 -8.05 0.74 21.31
N VAL A 202 -7.33 -0.35 21.05
CA VAL A 202 -7.79 -1.71 21.38
C VAL A 202 -7.71 -1.90 22.89
N ARG A 203 -8.86 -2.10 23.55
CA ARG A 203 -8.97 -2.13 25.01
C ARG A 203 -7.95 -3.07 25.65
N GLY A 204 -7.08 -2.50 26.48
CA GLY A 204 -6.03 -3.24 27.20
C GLY A 204 -4.95 -3.86 26.31
N GLY A 205 -4.87 -3.48 25.02
CA GLY A 205 -3.94 -4.06 24.06
C GLY A 205 -4.20 -5.54 23.72
N VAL A 206 -5.39 -6.06 24.02
CA VAL A 206 -5.73 -7.47 23.82
C VAL A 206 -6.08 -7.71 22.34
N VAL A 207 -5.15 -8.28 21.58
CA VAL A 207 -5.32 -8.57 20.15
C VAL A 207 -6.07 -9.91 19.97
N ALA A 208 -7.40 -9.87 20.09
CA ALA A 208 -8.28 -11.03 19.94
C ALA A 208 -9.64 -10.62 19.33
N ASN A 209 -10.31 -11.57 18.69
CA ASN A 209 -11.63 -11.34 18.11
C ASN A 209 -12.62 -10.89 19.18
N GLY A 210 -13.29 -9.77 18.91
CA GLY A 210 -14.29 -9.21 19.79
C GLY A 210 -13.76 -8.26 20.86
N THR A 211 -12.45 -8.03 20.95
CA THR A 211 -11.92 -7.03 21.88
C THR A 211 -12.49 -5.64 21.54
N PRO A 212 -13.14 -4.96 22.50
CA PRO A 212 -13.69 -3.63 22.29
C PRO A 212 -12.65 -2.60 21.85
N VAL A 213 -13.05 -1.68 20.99
CA VAL A 213 -12.26 -0.48 20.66
C VAL A 213 -12.81 0.70 21.45
N GLN A 214 -11.93 1.44 22.09
CA GLN A 214 -12.25 2.54 22.99
C GLN A 214 -11.46 3.78 22.62
N ILE A 215 -11.74 4.90 23.29
CA ILE A 215 -10.75 5.97 23.43
C ILE A 215 -9.98 5.83 24.74
N TYR A 216 -8.71 6.19 24.71
CA TYR A 216 -7.84 6.22 25.88
C TYR A 216 -6.79 7.33 25.71
N ASP A 217 -6.11 7.68 26.80
CA ASP A 217 -4.96 8.58 26.73
C ASP A 217 -3.91 8.04 25.76
N CYS A 218 -3.45 8.90 24.85
CA CYS A 218 -2.40 8.55 23.91
C CYS A 218 -1.12 8.17 24.67
N ASN A 219 -0.69 6.92 24.55
CA ASN A 219 0.39 6.33 25.34
C ASN A 219 1.52 5.75 24.48
N GLY A 220 1.40 5.84 23.15
CA GLY A 220 2.43 5.38 22.20
C GLY A 220 2.56 3.87 22.09
N THR A 221 1.63 3.11 22.66
CA THR A 221 1.61 1.66 22.52
C THR A 221 1.08 1.24 21.14
N PRO A 222 1.46 0.05 20.65
CA PRO A 222 0.93 -0.48 19.39
C PRO A 222 -0.60 -0.63 19.37
N ALA A 223 -1.26 -0.68 20.53
CA ALA A 223 -2.72 -0.75 20.65
C ALA A 223 -3.46 0.48 20.12
N GLN A 224 -2.73 1.58 19.84
CA GLN A 224 -3.27 2.87 19.39
C GLN A 224 -2.82 3.24 17.96
N GLU A 225 -2.10 2.35 17.30
CA GLU A 225 -1.51 2.58 15.99
C GLU A 225 -2.35 1.87 14.93
N TRP A 226 -2.87 2.62 13.95
CA TRP A 226 -3.81 2.11 12.95
C TRP A 226 -3.33 2.42 11.53
N TYR A 227 -3.43 1.43 10.63
CA TYR A 227 -3.40 1.66 9.20
C TYR A 227 -4.80 2.10 8.76
N VAL A 228 -4.90 3.32 8.23
CA VAL A 228 -6.12 3.92 7.71
C VAL A 228 -5.75 4.93 6.62
N GLY A 229 -6.62 5.16 5.64
CA GLY A 229 -6.43 6.24 4.67
C GLY A 229 -7.71 6.79 4.09
N ARG A 230 -7.61 7.95 3.43
CA ARG A 230 -8.72 8.62 2.75
C ARG A 230 -9.35 7.72 1.68
N GLY A 231 -10.64 7.93 1.44
CA GLY A 231 -11.44 7.13 0.53
C GLY A 231 -11.77 5.75 1.11
N ARG A 232 -12.04 4.79 0.23
CA ARG A 232 -12.31 3.39 0.62
C ARG A 232 -11.09 2.78 1.31
N THR A 233 -11.28 2.20 2.48
CA THR A 233 -10.20 1.74 3.36
C THR A 233 -10.67 0.67 4.35
N LYS A 234 -9.71 0.05 5.04
CA LYS A 234 -9.91 -0.67 6.30
C LYS A 234 -9.24 0.14 7.41
N VAL A 235 -9.74 0.03 8.64
CA VAL A 235 -9.06 0.57 9.82
C VAL A 235 -8.42 -0.61 10.53
N GLN A 236 -7.15 -0.87 10.23
CA GLN A 236 -6.43 -2.07 10.67
C GLN A 236 -5.46 -1.72 11.80
N LEU A 237 -5.43 -2.51 12.87
CA LEU A 237 -4.46 -2.37 13.93
C LEU A 237 -3.06 -2.68 13.39
N ALA A 238 -2.15 -1.70 13.50
CA ALA A 238 -0.84 -1.75 12.88
C ALA A 238 -0.02 -2.97 13.34
N GLY A 239 0.62 -3.65 12.39
CA GLY A 239 1.43 -4.84 12.66
C GLY A 239 0.64 -6.13 12.97
N THR A 240 -0.69 -6.14 12.78
CA THR A 240 -1.56 -7.30 13.04
C THR A 240 -2.55 -7.56 11.90
N ASN A 241 -3.27 -8.69 11.90
CA ASN A 241 -4.38 -8.98 11.00
C ASN A 241 -5.76 -8.65 11.61
N PHE A 242 -5.88 -7.58 12.41
CA PHE A 242 -7.12 -7.20 13.08
C PHE A 242 -7.63 -5.84 12.59
N CYS A 243 -8.92 -5.79 12.27
CA CYS A 243 -9.60 -4.63 11.71
C CYS A 243 -10.72 -4.15 12.64
N LEU A 244 -10.97 -2.84 12.65
CA LEU A 244 -12.16 -2.24 13.25
C LEU A 244 -13.41 -2.80 12.57
N ASP A 245 -14.30 -3.35 13.38
CA ASP A 245 -15.43 -4.16 12.97
C ASP A 245 -16.73 -3.65 13.62
N ALA A 246 -17.70 -3.28 12.78
CA ALA A 246 -19.02 -2.76 13.15
C ALA A 246 -20.03 -3.83 13.60
N GLY A 247 -19.66 -5.11 13.58
CA GLY A 247 -20.57 -6.22 13.80
C GLY A 247 -21.46 -6.52 12.61
N ALA A 248 -22.15 -7.66 12.67
CA ALA A 248 -22.98 -8.16 11.56
C ALA A 248 -24.22 -7.29 11.28
N VAL A 249 -24.68 -6.53 12.28
CA VAL A 249 -25.87 -5.68 12.18
C VAL A 249 -25.52 -4.30 12.75
N PRO A 250 -24.86 -3.44 11.95
CA PRO A 250 -24.51 -2.09 12.38
C PRO A 250 -25.77 -1.25 12.57
N ALA A 251 -25.85 -0.55 13.71
CA ALA A 251 -26.96 0.34 14.06
C ALA A 251 -26.47 1.38 15.07
N ASN A 252 -27.26 2.43 15.30
CA ASN A 252 -26.95 3.44 16.30
C ASN A 252 -26.75 2.78 17.67
N GLY A 253 -25.57 3.00 18.26
CA GLY A 253 -25.23 2.48 19.59
C GLY A 253 -24.51 1.13 19.59
N VAL A 254 -24.30 0.49 18.43
CA VAL A 254 -23.56 -0.77 18.37
C VAL A 254 -22.08 -0.51 18.61
N GLY A 255 -21.54 -1.10 19.67
CA GLY A 255 -20.14 -0.93 20.06
C GLY A 255 -19.17 -1.57 19.06
N LEU A 256 -18.13 -0.83 18.69
CA LEU A 256 -17.08 -1.30 17.80
C LEU A 256 -16.06 -2.17 18.55
N LYS A 257 -15.46 -3.08 17.81
CA LYS A 257 -14.47 -4.05 18.29
C LYS A 257 -13.44 -4.32 17.20
N ILE A 258 -12.36 -5.00 17.54
CA ILE A 258 -11.50 -5.61 16.54
C ILE A 258 -11.98 -7.03 16.19
N TRP A 259 -11.78 -7.40 14.95
CA TRP A 259 -11.97 -8.75 14.45
C TRP A 259 -10.94 -9.03 13.36
N GLU A 260 -10.63 -10.31 13.11
CA GLU A 260 -9.75 -10.69 12.02
C GLU A 260 -10.20 -10.03 10.70
N CYS A 261 -9.25 -9.48 9.94
CA CYS A 261 -9.55 -8.75 8.73
C CYS A 261 -10.03 -9.68 7.59
N TYR A 262 -11.10 -9.30 6.90
CA TYR A 262 -11.58 -9.97 5.67
C TYR A 262 -11.79 -8.94 4.54
N ASP A 263 -11.40 -9.26 3.30
CA ASP A 263 -11.41 -8.31 2.18
C ASP A 263 -12.80 -7.90 1.70
N ASN A 264 -13.82 -8.72 1.94
CA ASN A 264 -15.18 -8.49 1.45
C ASN A 264 -16.23 -8.56 2.57
N LEU A 265 -15.83 -8.25 3.81
CA LEU A 265 -16.76 -8.19 4.94
C LEU A 265 -17.27 -6.75 5.13
N PRO A 266 -18.55 -6.44 4.84
CA PRO A 266 -19.06 -5.06 4.89
C PRO A 266 -18.86 -4.37 6.23
N ALA A 267 -18.88 -5.13 7.34
CA ALA A 267 -18.66 -4.62 8.69
C ALA A 267 -17.24 -4.06 8.94
N GLN A 268 -16.30 -4.27 8.01
CA GLN A 268 -14.91 -3.83 8.09
C GLN A 268 -14.49 -2.94 6.92
N GLN A 269 -15.43 -2.60 6.03
CA GLN A 269 -15.18 -1.71 4.90
C GLN A 269 -15.60 -0.29 5.28
N TRP A 270 -14.62 0.60 5.31
CA TRP A 270 -14.79 1.97 5.74
C TRP A 270 -14.48 2.93 4.59
N TYR A 271 -14.99 4.15 4.68
CA TYR A 271 -14.70 5.25 3.80
C TYR A 271 -14.30 6.45 4.65
N PHE A 272 -13.03 6.83 4.62
CA PHE A 272 -12.55 8.01 5.33
C PHE A 272 -12.72 9.24 4.44
N THR A 273 -13.76 10.01 4.73
CA THR A 273 -14.21 11.15 3.92
C THR A 273 -13.25 12.34 4.01
N SER A 274 -13.40 13.34 3.13
CA SER A 274 -12.61 14.57 3.17
C SER A 274 -12.92 15.47 4.37
N ASP A 275 -14.14 15.38 4.91
CA ASP A 275 -14.60 16.08 6.12
C ASP A 275 -14.32 15.32 7.42
N ASN A 276 -13.36 14.38 7.40
CA ASN A 276 -12.83 13.68 8.57
C ASN A 276 -13.79 12.67 9.25
N ARG A 277 -14.81 12.15 8.56
CA ARG A 277 -15.64 11.05 9.06
C ARG A 277 -15.12 9.70 8.58
N ILE A 278 -15.13 8.69 9.45
CA ILE A 278 -14.83 7.30 9.08
C ILE A 278 -16.17 6.57 8.97
N ALA A 279 -16.72 6.52 7.76
CA ALA A 279 -18.06 5.99 7.49
C ALA A 279 -18.00 4.51 7.08
N LEU A 280 -18.95 3.70 7.52
CA LEU A 280 -19.12 2.33 7.07
C LEU A 280 -19.67 2.34 5.64
N GLU A 281 -18.95 1.70 4.71
CA GLU A 281 -19.19 1.84 3.28
C GLU A 281 -20.60 1.38 2.88
N GLY A 282 -21.40 2.30 2.35
CA GLY A 282 -22.76 2.02 1.88
C GLY A 282 -23.80 1.75 2.98
N GLN A 283 -23.47 1.92 4.26
CA GLN A 283 -24.35 1.60 5.40
C GLN A 283 -24.93 2.84 6.11
N GLY A 284 -24.44 4.04 5.81
CA GLY A 284 -24.90 5.29 6.45
C GLY A 284 -24.57 5.42 7.94
N GLN A 285 -23.67 4.58 8.45
CA GLN A 285 -23.17 4.57 9.83
C GLN A 285 -21.73 5.10 9.86
N CYS A 286 -21.36 5.81 10.91
CA CYS A 286 -20.04 6.41 11.11
C CYS A 286 -19.43 5.91 12.42
N LEU A 287 -18.11 5.81 12.48
CA LEU A 287 -17.37 5.71 13.74
C LEU A 287 -17.72 6.95 14.59
N ASP A 288 -18.24 6.69 15.78
CA ASP A 288 -18.82 7.69 16.65
C ASP A 288 -18.28 7.56 18.08
N LEU A 289 -17.90 8.69 18.67
CA LEU A 289 -17.60 8.80 20.09
C LEU A 289 -18.91 9.07 20.86
N PRO A 290 -19.43 8.11 21.65
CA PRO A 290 -20.75 8.27 22.24
C PRO A 290 -20.85 9.53 23.10
N SER A 291 -21.79 10.40 22.75
CA SER A 291 -22.04 11.67 23.44
C SER A 291 -20.84 12.62 23.52
N GLY A 292 -19.78 12.39 22.74
CA GLY A 292 -18.53 13.16 22.84
C GLY A 292 -17.77 12.95 24.15
N ASP A 293 -18.06 11.88 24.89
CA ASP A 293 -17.47 11.60 26.20
C ASP A 293 -15.99 11.23 26.07
N LEU A 294 -15.11 12.12 26.53
CA LEU A 294 -13.66 11.95 26.50
C LEU A 294 -13.10 11.17 27.70
N SER A 295 -13.94 10.52 28.52
CA SER A 295 -13.45 9.65 29.59
C SER A 295 -12.70 8.43 29.02
N ASN A 296 -11.63 8.03 29.70
CA ASN A 296 -10.88 6.84 29.32
C ASN A 296 -11.77 5.60 29.37
N ALA A 297 -11.48 4.65 28.49
CA ALA A 297 -12.20 3.38 28.34
C ALA A 297 -13.62 3.49 27.78
N ARG A 298 -14.04 4.68 27.32
CA ARG A 298 -15.27 4.85 26.56
C ARG A 298 -15.19 4.07 25.24
N GLN A 299 -16.02 3.05 25.10
CA GLN A 299 -16.12 2.27 23.86
C GLN A 299 -16.73 3.14 22.76
N VAL A 300 -16.11 3.14 21.58
CA VAL A 300 -16.67 3.79 20.38
C VAL A 300 -17.79 2.95 19.78
N GLN A 301 -18.68 3.58 19.02
CA GLN A 301 -19.86 2.93 18.46
C GLN A 301 -20.04 3.26 16.97
N THR A 302 -20.97 2.57 16.32
CA THR A 302 -21.59 3.08 15.10
C THR A 302 -22.74 4.01 15.44
N TRP A 303 -22.85 5.11 14.71
CA TRP A 303 -24.01 5.98 14.74
C TRP A 303 -24.31 6.53 13.35
N GLN A 304 -25.56 6.89 13.09
CA GLN A 304 -25.98 7.48 11.82
C GLN A 304 -25.07 8.67 11.48
N CYS A 305 -24.43 8.60 10.31
CA CYS A 305 -23.58 9.67 9.82
C CYS A 305 -24.38 10.98 9.74
N THR A 306 -23.94 12.00 10.46
CA THR A 306 -24.62 13.28 10.54
C THR A 306 -23.63 14.40 10.23
N ASP A 307 -24.06 15.37 9.41
CA ASP A 307 -23.24 16.53 9.09
C ASP A 307 -23.13 17.45 10.31
N ASN A 308 -21.95 18.04 10.51
CA ASN A 308 -21.62 18.85 11.69
C ASN A 308 -21.74 18.11 13.03
N ASP A 309 -21.82 16.77 13.02
CA ASP A 309 -21.66 15.97 14.24
C ASP A 309 -20.19 15.78 14.55
N PHE A 310 -19.78 16.49 15.59
CA PHE A 310 -18.43 16.59 16.09
C PHE A 310 -17.91 15.32 16.75
N ASN A 311 -18.82 14.44 17.18
CA ASN A 311 -18.49 13.14 17.76
C ASN A 311 -18.03 12.12 16.71
N GLN A 312 -18.25 12.43 15.43
CA GLN A 312 -17.96 11.56 14.28
C GLN A 312 -16.76 12.05 13.46
N VAL A 313 -16.12 13.13 13.89
CA VAL A 313 -14.95 13.72 13.25
C VAL A 313 -13.70 13.13 13.89
N TRP A 314 -12.75 12.69 13.06
CA TRP A 314 -11.51 12.04 13.50
C TRP A 314 -10.29 12.61 12.79
N SER A 315 -9.20 12.79 13.53
CA SER A 315 -7.90 13.23 13.00
C SER A 315 -6.88 12.10 13.07
N ILE A 316 -5.88 12.15 12.19
CA ILE A 316 -4.76 11.21 12.09
C ILE A 316 -3.43 11.95 12.10
#